data_AF-K2A234-F1
#
_entry.id   AF-K2A234-F1
#
_cell.length_a   1.000
_cell.length_b   1.000
_cell.length_c   1.000
_cell.angle_alpha   90.00
_cell.angle_beta   90.00
_cell.angle_gamma   90.00
#
_symmetry.space_group_name_H-M   'P 1'
#
loop_
_entity.id
_entity.type
_entity.pdbx_description
1 polymer ?
#
loop_
_entity_poly.entity_id
_entity_poly.type
_entity_poly.pdbx_seq_one_letter_code
_entity_poly.pdbx_strand_id
1 'polypeptide(L)'
;MKKFLTDQQATCPLSIFDPFFLMMSQKNQKFCTTINCMDGRTQEPVIAFLKKHFNATYVDSITEPGPVAILTGPRDTPVFANILKRLDISVYHHKSVGLAIVAHHDCAGNPVTKEQQLKQLAESVKTLQNLYPSIPVMGLWVNEEWQVQAV
;
A
#
# COMPACT_ATOMS: atom_id res chain seq x y z
N MET A 1 -54.69 15.31 -36.43
CA MET A 1 -53.29 15.75 -36.18
C MET A 1 -52.82 15.14 -34.86
N LYS A 2 -51.64 14.50 -34.89
CA LYS A 2 -50.76 14.14 -33.75
C LYS A 2 -51.30 13.07 -32.77
N LYS A 3 -50.55 12.05 -32.35
CA LYS A 3 -49.23 11.49 -32.70
C LYS A 3 -49.15 10.12 -31.98
N PHE A 4 -48.50 9.14 -32.60
CA PHE A 4 -47.90 7.98 -31.91
C PHE A 4 -46.89 8.43 -30.85
N LEU A 5 -46.58 7.53 -29.88
CA LEU A 5 -45.30 7.25 -29.18
C LEU A 5 -45.64 6.58 -27.81
N THR A 6 -45.59 5.24 -27.67
CA THR A 6 -44.44 4.35 -27.33
C THR A 6 -43.86 4.50 -25.92
N ASP A 7 -43.85 3.35 -25.22
CA ASP A 7 -42.93 2.88 -24.18
C ASP A 7 -42.41 3.85 -23.11
N GLN A 8 -42.80 3.56 -21.87
CA GLN A 8 -41.91 3.70 -20.72
C GLN A 8 -41.95 2.41 -19.89
N GLN A 9 -41.16 1.43 -20.31
CA GLN A 9 -40.64 0.43 -19.38
C GLN A 9 -39.72 1.15 -18.40
N ALA A 10 -40.20 1.33 -17.17
CA ALA A 10 -39.34 1.65 -16.04
C ALA A 10 -38.43 0.43 -15.80
N THR A 11 -37.20 0.49 -16.31
CA THR A 11 -36.17 -0.49 -15.96
C THR A 11 -35.76 -0.24 -14.51
N CYS A 12 -36.08 -1.22 -13.67
CA CYS A 12 -35.69 -1.30 -12.27
C CYS A 12 -34.15 -1.18 -12.15
N PRO A 13 -33.61 -0.33 -11.26
CA PRO A 13 -32.16 -0.21 -11.10
C PRO A 13 -31.61 -1.54 -10.56
N LEU A 14 -30.70 -2.12 -11.35
CA LEU A 14 -29.84 -3.28 -11.09
C LEU A 14 -29.92 -3.83 -9.66
N SER A 15 -30.60 -4.97 -9.53
CA SER A 15 -30.66 -5.70 -8.27
C SER A 15 -29.27 -6.20 -7.87
N ILE A 16 -28.96 -6.15 -6.58
CA ILE A 16 -27.72 -6.66 -5.96
C ILE A 16 -27.50 -8.17 -6.22
N PHE A 17 -28.50 -8.86 -6.78
CA PHE A 17 -28.45 -10.25 -7.19
C PHE A 17 -28.08 -10.47 -8.68
N ASP A 18 -27.71 -9.41 -9.42
CA ASP A 18 -27.22 -9.56 -10.79
C ASP A 18 -25.84 -10.25 -10.78
N PRO A 19 -25.71 -11.48 -11.34
CA PRO A 19 -24.43 -12.18 -11.41
C PRO A 19 -23.36 -11.37 -12.17
N PHE A 20 -23.79 -10.47 -13.07
CA PHE A 20 -22.89 -9.59 -13.81
C PHE A 20 -22.28 -8.51 -12.91
N PHE A 21 -23.03 -7.98 -11.92
CA PHE A 21 -22.52 -7.03 -10.93
C PHE A 21 -21.51 -7.70 -9.99
N LEU A 22 -21.79 -8.92 -9.53
CA LEU A 22 -20.87 -9.70 -8.68
C LEU A 22 -19.59 -10.11 -9.44
N MET A 23 -19.72 -10.44 -10.73
CA MET A 23 -18.58 -10.80 -11.60
C MET A 23 -17.75 -9.57 -12.04
N MET A 24 -18.34 -8.38 -12.09
CA MET A 24 -17.65 -7.10 -12.33
C MET A 24 -16.95 -6.56 -11.06
N SER A 25 -17.47 -6.87 -9.87
CA SER A 25 -16.92 -6.42 -8.58
C SER A 25 -15.56 -7.05 -8.24
N GLN A 26 -15.28 -8.27 -8.70
CA GLN A 26 -14.00 -8.94 -8.45
C GLN A 26 -12.91 -8.63 -9.49
N LYS A 27 -13.24 -7.99 -10.62
CA LYS A 27 -12.33 -7.89 -11.78
C LYS A 27 -11.37 -6.69 -11.78
N ASN A 28 -11.33 -5.86 -10.74
CA ASN A 28 -10.49 -4.65 -10.75
C ASN A 28 -10.02 -4.15 -9.37
N GLN A 29 -9.87 -5.04 -8.39
CA GLN A 29 -9.31 -4.62 -7.10
C GLN A 29 -7.80 -4.42 -7.24
N LYS A 30 -7.37 -3.15 -7.27
CA LYS A 30 -5.95 -2.79 -7.34
C LYS A 30 -5.38 -2.68 -5.94
N PHE A 31 -4.40 -3.50 -5.63
CA PHE A 31 -3.67 -3.48 -4.38
C PHE A 31 -2.33 -2.76 -4.57
N CYS A 32 -1.88 -2.03 -3.56
CA CYS A 32 -0.47 -1.74 -3.34
C CYS A 32 -0.06 -2.18 -1.93
N THR A 33 1.22 -2.24 -1.64
CA THR A 33 1.73 -2.71 -0.35
C THR A 33 2.55 -1.61 0.32
N THR A 34 2.39 -1.48 1.63
CA THR A 34 3.28 -0.65 2.44
C THR A 34 3.91 -1.44 3.57
N ILE A 35 5.19 -1.19 3.83
CA ILE A 35 5.87 -1.55 5.06
C ILE A 35 6.00 -0.27 5.88
N ASN A 36 5.26 -0.19 6.97
CA ASN A 36 5.11 1.01 7.77
C ASN A 36 5.35 0.73 9.26
N CYS A 37 5.63 1.78 10.04
CA CYS A 37 5.63 1.67 11.49
C CYS A 37 4.22 1.27 11.98
N MET A 38 4.12 0.63 13.14
CA MET A 38 2.83 0.45 13.85
C MET A 38 2.25 1.75 14.41
N ASP A 39 2.98 2.86 14.34
CA ASP A 39 2.50 4.19 14.77
C ASP A 39 1.20 4.55 14.03
N GLY A 40 0.13 4.78 14.78
CA GLY A 40 -1.19 5.10 14.24
C GLY A 40 -1.20 6.41 13.43
N ARG A 41 -0.33 7.37 13.78
CA ARG A 41 -0.26 8.70 13.17
C ARG A 41 0.15 8.65 11.69
N THR A 42 0.85 7.60 11.28
CA THR A 42 1.34 7.45 9.89
C THR A 42 0.37 6.69 8.99
N GLN A 43 -0.61 5.95 9.55
CA GLN A 43 -1.42 5.01 8.77
C GLN A 43 -2.28 5.70 7.71
N GLU A 44 -3.16 6.62 8.12
CA GLU A 44 -4.08 7.29 7.20
C GLU A 44 -3.35 8.15 6.16
N PRO A 45 -2.33 8.96 6.50
CA PRO A 45 -1.59 9.75 5.52
C PRO A 45 -0.91 8.87 4.47
N VAL A 46 -0.26 7.77 4.88
CA VAL A 46 0.43 6.85 3.97
C VAL A 46 -0.57 6.13 3.07
N ILE A 47 -1.67 5.61 3.61
CA ILE A 47 -2.72 4.94 2.83
C ILE A 47 -3.30 5.90 1.79
N ALA A 48 -3.63 7.14 2.18
CA ALA A 48 -4.19 8.14 1.28
C ALA A 48 -3.20 8.50 0.15
N PHE A 49 -1.92 8.69 0.49
CA PHE A 49 -0.86 8.94 -0.48
C PHE A 49 -0.74 7.80 -1.49
N LEU A 50 -0.66 6.55 -1.01
CA LEU A 50 -0.43 5.38 -1.86
C LEU A 50 -1.61 5.04 -2.76
N LYS A 51 -2.84 5.17 -2.26
CA LYS A 51 -4.04 5.00 -3.10
C LYS A 51 -4.04 5.98 -4.27
N LYS A 52 -3.69 7.25 -4.02
CA LYS A 52 -3.57 8.27 -5.06
C LYS A 52 -2.41 7.98 -6.01
N HIS A 53 -1.23 7.66 -5.48
CA HIS A 53 -0.02 7.44 -6.27
C HIS A 53 -0.13 6.24 -7.22
N PHE A 54 -0.61 5.11 -6.71
CA PHE A 54 -0.72 3.86 -7.47
C PHE A 54 -2.08 3.66 -8.14
N ASN A 55 -3.02 4.60 -7.96
CA ASN A 55 -4.42 4.42 -8.34
C ASN A 55 -4.97 3.08 -7.79
N ALA A 56 -4.64 2.79 -6.53
CA ALA A 56 -4.99 1.55 -5.85
C ALA A 56 -6.28 1.72 -5.04
N THR A 57 -7.07 0.66 -4.94
CA THR A 57 -8.28 0.59 -4.13
C THR A 57 -7.94 0.24 -2.68
N TYR A 58 -6.99 -0.68 -2.51
CA TYR A 58 -6.58 -1.25 -1.23
C TYR A 58 -5.08 -1.11 -1.02
N VAL A 59 -4.68 -0.97 0.24
CA VAL A 59 -3.28 -0.93 0.65
C VAL A 59 -3.09 -2.05 1.66
N ASP A 60 -2.30 -3.05 1.32
CA ASP A 60 -1.86 -4.06 2.27
C ASP A 60 -0.79 -3.44 3.18
N SER A 61 -1.08 -3.31 4.46
CA SER A 61 -0.16 -2.71 5.43
C SER A 61 0.54 -3.78 6.25
N ILE A 62 1.85 -3.90 6.05
CA ILE A 62 2.76 -4.69 6.88
C ILE A 62 3.36 -3.75 7.92
N THR A 63 3.03 -3.97 9.19
CA THR A 63 3.48 -3.09 10.28
C THR A 63 4.44 -3.78 11.23
N GLU A 64 5.48 -3.03 11.65
CA GLU A 64 6.43 -3.37 12.70
C GLU A 64 6.89 -2.07 13.37
N PRO A 65 7.36 -2.04 14.63
CA PRO A 65 8.03 -0.87 15.17
C PRO A 65 9.36 -0.63 14.42
N GLY A 66 9.54 0.54 13.81
CA GLY A 66 10.80 0.92 13.16
C GLY A 66 11.25 0.02 11.99
N PRO A 67 10.39 -0.28 10.99
CA PRO A 67 10.64 -1.34 10.02
C PRO A 67 11.87 -1.10 9.13
N VAL A 68 12.25 0.16 8.88
CA VAL A 68 13.46 0.47 8.11
C VAL A 68 14.72 -0.07 8.78
N ALA A 69 14.80 -0.05 10.12
CA ALA A 69 15.94 -0.62 10.83
C ALA A 69 15.98 -2.15 10.66
N ILE A 70 14.82 -2.81 10.73
CA ILE A 70 14.68 -4.26 10.53
C ILE A 70 15.17 -4.66 9.13
N LEU A 71 14.74 -3.93 8.10
CA LEU A 71 15.10 -4.22 6.71
C LEU A 71 16.57 -3.98 6.39
N THR A 72 17.25 -3.10 7.14
CA THR A 72 18.72 -2.90 7.06
C THR A 72 19.52 -3.83 7.98
N GLY A 73 18.86 -4.51 8.91
CA GLY A 73 19.50 -5.37 9.91
C GLY A 73 19.80 -6.78 9.41
N PRO A 74 20.11 -7.71 10.34
CA PRO A 74 20.31 -9.12 10.03
C PRO A 74 19.08 -9.74 9.35
N ARG A 75 19.32 -10.45 8.24
CA ARG A 75 18.27 -11.00 7.37
C ARG A 75 17.74 -12.36 7.84
N ASP A 76 18.44 -13.02 8.73
CA ASP A 76 18.14 -14.35 9.29
C ASP A 76 17.21 -14.29 10.51
N THR A 77 16.57 -13.14 10.76
CA THR A 77 15.64 -12.99 11.88
C THR A 77 14.22 -13.49 11.53
N PRO A 78 13.47 -14.03 12.50
CA PRO A 78 12.07 -14.42 12.29
C PRO A 78 11.18 -13.25 11.82
N VAL A 79 11.48 -12.03 12.25
CA VAL A 79 10.71 -10.83 11.87
C VAL A 79 10.95 -10.49 10.40
N PHE A 80 12.21 -10.47 9.95
CA PHE A 80 12.54 -10.25 8.54
C PHE A 80 11.88 -11.31 7.64
N ALA A 81 11.99 -12.59 8.02
CA ALA A 81 11.34 -13.68 7.29
C ALA A 81 9.81 -13.53 7.23
N ASN A 82 9.19 -13.06 8.32
CA ASN A 82 7.74 -12.83 8.35
C ASN A 82 7.30 -11.63 7.50
N ILE A 83 8.09 -10.56 7.43
CA ILE A 83 7.86 -9.44 6.49
C ILE A 83 7.86 -9.97 5.05
N LEU A 84 8.88 -10.75 4.67
CA LEU A 84 8.95 -11.32 3.32
C LEU A 84 7.76 -12.23 3.01
N LYS A 85 7.37 -13.10 3.94
CA LYS A 85 6.17 -13.95 3.77
C LYS A 85 4.89 -13.14 3.51
N ARG A 86 4.71 -12.01 4.20
CA ARG A 86 3.54 -11.12 3.99
C ARG A 86 3.64 -10.35 2.68
N LEU A 87 4.85 -9.94 2.28
CA LEU A 87 5.10 -9.35 0.97
C LEU A 87 4.77 -10.33 -0.16
N ASP A 88 5.19 -11.59 -0.06
CA ASP A 88 4.89 -12.62 -1.06
C ASP A 88 3.38 -12.76 -1.29
N ILE A 89 2.59 -12.72 -0.21
CA ILE A 89 1.12 -12.74 -0.31
C ILE A 89 0.62 -11.51 -1.09
N SER A 90 1.04 -10.31 -0.69
CA SER A 90 0.58 -9.08 -1.33
C SER A 90 1.03 -8.96 -2.80
N VAL A 91 2.29 -9.24 -3.08
CA VAL A 91 2.90 -9.14 -4.42
C VAL A 91 2.37 -10.24 -5.34
N TYR A 92 2.39 -11.50 -4.92
CA TYR A 92 2.09 -12.61 -5.82
C TYR A 92 0.62 -13.05 -5.81
N HIS A 93 -0.09 -12.94 -4.69
CA HIS A 93 -1.51 -13.31 -4.62
C HIS A 93 -2.43 -12.12 -4.89
N HIS A 94 -2.22 -10.99 -4.21
CA HIS A 94 -3.05 -9.78 -4.45
C HIS A 94 -2.61 -8.98 -5.68
N LYS A 95 -1.49 -9.37 -6.32
CA LYS A 95 -0.94 -8.70 -7.51
C LYS A 95 -0.69 -7.22 -7.25
N SER A 96 -0.10 -6.92 -6.10
CA SER A 96 0.26 -5.55 -5.71
C SER A 96 0.98 -4.84 -6.86
N VAL A 97 0.56 -3.61 -7.15
CA VAL A 97 1.08 -2.81 -8.27
C VAL A 97 2.28 -1.96 -7.87
N GLY A 98 2.59 -1.87 -6.58
CA GLY A 98 3.69 -1.10 -6.04
C GLY A 98 3.95 -1.37 -4.57
N LEU A 99 5.19 -1.17 -4.16
CA LEU A 99 5.66 -1.33 -2.79
C LEU A 99 6.20 0.00 -2.26
N ALA A 100 5.83 0.36 -1.03
CA ALA A 100 6.40 1.51 -0.35
C ALA A 100 6.95 1.15 1.04
N ILE A 101 8.12 1.68 1.38
CA ILE A 101 8.72 1.57 2.71
C ILE A 101 8.61 2.94 3.37
N VAL A 102 8.23 2.99 4.63
CA VAL A 102 8.00 4.24 5.36
C VAL A 102 8.97 4.39 6.51
N ALA A 103 9.65 5.54 6.56
CA ALA A 103 10.27 6.10 7.75
C ALA A 103 9.46 7.30 8.22
N HIS A 104 9.51 7.62 9.52
CA HIS A 104 8.76 8.75 10.05
C HIS A 104 9.48 9.49 11.17
N HIS A 105 9.14 10.78 11.28
CA HIS A 105 9.53 11.63 12.40
C HIS A 105 9.02 11.03 13.74
N ASP A 106 9.78 11.22 14.82
CA ASP A 106 9.38 10.80 16.19
C ASP A 106 9.07 9.29 16.30
N CYS A 107 9.93 8.44 15.73
CA CYS A 107 9.77 6.98 15.77
C CYS A 107 10.37 6.37 17.06
N ALA A 108 9.52 5.95 17.99
CA ALA A 108 9.96 5.22 19.18
C ALA A 108 10.54 3.82 18.88
N GLY A 109 10.07 3.18 17.80
CA GLY A 109 10.55 1.86 17.36
C GLY A 109 11.93 1.89 16.69
N ASN A 110 12.41 3.08 16.31
CA ASN A 110 13.73 3.31 15.75
C ASN A 110 14.24 4.71 16.17
N PRO A 111 14.71 4.85 17.42
CA PRO A 111 15.05 6.14 18.02
C PRO A 111 16.41 6.66 17.54
N VAL A 112 16.50 6.97 16.25
CA VAL A 112 17.69 7.49 15.56
C VAL A 112 17.35 8.81 14.86
N THR A 113 18.37 9.56 14.41
CA THR A 113 18.13 10.85 13.75
C THR A 113 17.40 10.69 12.41
N LYS A 114 16.80 11.77 11.91
CA LYS A 114 16.18 11.82 10.58
C LYS A 114 17.13 11.35 9.48
N GLU A 115 18.38 11.80 9.51
CA GLU A 115 19.41 11.44 8.53
C GLU A 115 19.72 9.93 8.57
N GLN A 116 19.74 9.34 9.78
CA GLN A 116 19.94 7.90 9.93
C GLN A 116 18.73 7.11 9.43
N GLN A 117 17.51 7.55 9.73
CA GLN A 117 16.30 6.93 9.19
C GLN A 117 16.23 7.02 7.65
N LEU A 118 16.59 8.16 7.05
CA LEU A 118 16.60 8.30 5.59
C LEU A 118 17.66 7.42 4.92
N LYS A 119 18.83 7.24 5.54
CA LYS A 119 19.84 6.28 5.07
C LYS A 119 19.30 4.85 5.14
N GLN A 120 18.70 4.46 6.26
CA GLN A 120 18.09 3.14 6.41
C GLN A 120 16.95 2.91 5.43
N LEU A 121 16.15 3.95 5.17
CA LEU A 121 15.08 3.90 4.19
C LEU A 121 15.62 3.64 2.78
N ALA A 122 16.66 4.36 2.35
CA ALA A 122 17.29 4.14 1.05
C ALA A 122 17.88 2.72 0.91
N GLU A 123 18.54 2.21 1.96
CA GLU A 123 19.07 0.84 2.00
C GLU A 123 17.95 -0.22 2.00
N SER A 124 16.84 0.06 2.68
CA SER A 124 15.64 -0.79 2.70
C SER A 124 15.00 -0.87 1.32
N VAL A 125 14.84 0.28 0.64
CA VAL A 125 14.36 0.36 -0.75
C VAL A 125 15.25 -0.48 -1.64
N LYS A 126 16.58 -0.30 -1.58
CA LYS A 126 17.54 -1.08 -2.38
C LYS A 126 17.44 -2.59 -2.09
N THR A 127 17.28 -2.97 -0.83
CA THR A 127 17.11 -4.37 -0.42
C THR A 127 15.86 -4.97 -1.06
N LEU A 128 14.74 -4.27 -1.02
CA LEU A 128 13.48 -4.78 -1.59
C LEU A 128 13.43 -4.70 -3.11
N GLN A 129 14.09 -3.73 -3.75
CA GLN A 129 14.28 -3.72 -5.20
C GLN A 129 15.05 -4.95 -5.70
N ASN A 130 16.07 -5.38 -4.96
CA ASN A 130 16.83 -6.59 -5.30
C ASN A 130 16.01 -7.87 -5.12
N LEU A 131 15.14 -7.91 -4.10
CA LEU A 131 14.30 -9.08 -3.80
C LEU A 131 13.06 -9.15 -4.70
N TYR A 132 12.51 -8.00 -5.11
CA TYR A 132 11.30 -7.89 -5.93
C TYR A 132 11.55 -7.01 -7.17
N PRO A 133 12.38 -7.45 -8.12
CA PRO A 133 12.80 -6.61 -9.27
C PRO A 133 11.68 -6.31 -10.27
N SER A 134 10.53 -6.99 -10.19
CA SER A 134 9.42 -6.88 -11.14
C SER A 134 8.32 -5.88 -10.72
N ILE A 135 8.46 -5.23 -9.56
CA ILE A 135 7.46 -4.29 -9.02
C ILE A 135 8.16 -2.98 -8.63
N PRO A 136 7.53 -1.81 -8.86
CA PRO A 136 8.11 -0.55 -8.40
C PRO A 136 8.17 -0.51 -6.87
N VAL A 137 9.32 -0.07 -6.35
CA VAL A 137 9.59 0.08 -4.91
C VAL A 137 10.01 1.51 -4.64
N MET A 138 9.39 2.16 -3.65
CA MET A 138 9.69 3.55 -3.27
C MET A 138 9.88 3.74 -1.76
N GLY A 139 10.64 4.76 -1.39
CA GLY A 139 10.76 5.23 -0.01
C GLY A 139 9.81 6.39 0.27
N LEU A 140 9.23 6.41 1.46
CA LEU A 140 8.39 7.50 1.95
C LEU A 140 8.91 8.00 3.29
N TRP A 141 8.98 9.32 3.43
CA TRP A 141 9.19 10.02 4.69
C TRP A 141 7.89 10.67 5.15
N VAL A 142 7.48 10.40 6.39
CA VAL A 142 6.41 11.11 7.08
C VAL A 142 7.03 12.15 8.01
N ASN A 143 6.80 13.43 7.74
CA ASN A 143 7.44 14.54 8.44
C ASN A 143 6.73 14.92 9.76
N GLU A 144 7.24 15.96 10.41
CA GLU A 144 6.76 16.54 11.66
C GLU A 144 5.28 16.95 11.61
N GLU A 145 4.78 17.34 10.44
CA GLU A 145 3.39 17.71 10.18
C GLU A 145 2.52 16.53 9.70
N TRP A 146 3.02 15.29 9.79
CA TRP A 146 2.36 14.06 9.33
C TRP A 146 2.04 14.04 7.83
N GLN A 147 2.82 14.77 7.04
CA GLN A 147 2.75 14.81 5.59
C GLN A 147 3.71 13.80 4.98
N VAL A 148 3.25 13.12 3.92
CA VAL A 148 4.01 12.07 3.23
C VAL A 148 4.78 12.66 2.05
N GLN A 149 6.08 12.35 1.96
CA GLN A 149 6.95 12.74 0.87
C GLN A 149 7.68 11.51 0.31
N ALA A 150 7.71 11.37 -1.01
CA ALA A 150 8.56 10.37 -1.66
C ALA A 150 10.02 10.83 -1.63
N VAL A 151 10.94 9.91 -1.32
CA VAL A 151 12.38 10.18 -1.18
C VAL A 151 13.23 9.13 -1.87
#